data_AF-A0A5N5EUN9-F1
#
_entry.id   AF-A0A5N5EUN9-F1
#
_cell.length_a   1.000
_cell.length_b   1.000
_cell.length_c   1.000
_cell.angle_alpha   90.00
_cell.angle_beta   90.00
_cell.angle_gamma   90.00
#
_symmetry.space_group_name_H-M   'P 1'
#
loop_
_entity.id
_entity.type
_entity.pdbx_description
1 polymer ?
#
loop_
_entity_poly.entity_id
_entity_poly.type
_entity_poly.pdbx_seq_one_letter_code
_entity_poly.pdbx_strand_id
1 'polypeptide(L)'
;MASFGSLKSAIFDREERKQQYQAHILGLNAYDRHKKFVKDYVNFYGRQESSHVKLPVKTDQDTLREGYRFIRSEEDDMDRSWEQRLVKRYYDKLFKEYCIADMSHYKSGKIGLRWRTEKEVISGKGQFICGNKHCDVKDGLASYEVNFSYFEAGENKQALVKLVTCQRCSEKLHYKRLKEKEQMEKEKKEENRRKRNRSGDGDDTDSEGSKERRKGKKASISTREDRVDDEDDDTDKFEEYLEGMFP
;
A
#
# COMPACT_ATOMS: atom_id res chain seq x y z
N MET A 1 38.04 74.26 -15.18
CA MET A 1 37.23 74.90 -14.12
C MET A 1 35.77 74.63 -14.43
N ALA A 2 35.06 73.85 -13.61
CA ALA A 2 33.63 73.63 -13.82
C ALA A 2 32.90 74.96 -13.64
N SER A 3 32.13 75.39 -14.64
CA SER A 3 31.41 76.66 -14.58
C SER A 3 30.36 76.62 -13.47
N PHE A 4 30.10 77.76 -12.82
CA PHE A 4 29.07 77.89 -11.77
C PHE A 4 27.68 77.42 -12.25
N GLY A 5 27.38 77.51 -13.55
CA GLY A 5 26.17 76.98 -14.16
C GLY A 5 26.09 75.44 -14.15
N SER A 6 27.22 74.76 -14.40
CA SER A 6 27.31 73.29 -14.35
C SER A 6 27.22 72.74 -12.92
N LEU A 7 27.75 73.49 -11.94
CA LEU A 7 27.58 73.15 -10.51
C LEU A 7 26.12 73.33 -10.08
N LYS A 8 25.46 74.41 -10.51
CA LYS A 8 24.06 74.67 -10.21
C LYS A 8 23.15 73.58 -10.80
N SER A 9 23.34 73.19 -12.07
CA SER A 9 22.55 72.10 -12.67
C SER A 9 22.78 70.76 -11.97
N ALA A 10 24.02 70.42 -11.60
CA ALA A 10 24.32 69.20 -10.86
C ALA A 10 23.69 69.16 -9.45
N ILE A 11 23.53 70.32 -8.81
CA ILE A 11 22.84 70.45 -7.51
C ILE A 11 21.33 70.23 -7.70
N PHE A 12 20.71 70.87 -8.69
CA PHE A 12 19.29 70.68 -8.99
C PHE A 12 18.97 69.22 -9.38
N ASP A 13 19.77 68.59 -10.25
CA ASP A 13 19.59 67.20 -10.65
C ASP A 13 19.76 66.21 -9.47
N ARG A 14 20.55 66.59 -8.45
CA ARG A 14 20.70 65.80 -7.22
C ARG A 14 19.49 65.97 -6.30
N GLU A 15 18.92 67.17 -6.24
CA GLU A 15 17.75 67.48 -5.41
C GLU A 15 16.47 66.87 -6.00
N GLU A 16 16.29 66.94 -7.32
CA GLU A 16 15.18 66.28 -8.02
C GLU A 16 15.22 64.75 -7.86
N ARG A 17 16.40 64.13 -7.99
CA ARG A 17 16.55 62.68 -7.75
C ARG A 17 16.21 62.29 -6.31
N LYS A 18 16.54 63.13 -5.32
CA LYS A 18 16.14 62.90 -3.93
C LYS A 18 14.63 62.98 -3.76
N GLN A 19 13.99 63.98 -4.34
CA GLN A 19 12.54 64.15 -4.28
C GLN A 19 11.81 63.00 -4.99
N GLN A 20 12.29 62.56 -6.15
CA GLN A 20 11.76 61.39 -6.86
C GLN A 20 11.90 60.10 -6.05
N TYR A 21 13.06 59.89 -5.41
CA TYR A 21 13.29 58.72 -4.54
C TYR A 21 12.37 58.73 -3.32
N GLN A 22 12.17 59.90 -2.71
CA GLN A 22 11.31 60.08 -1.55
C GLN A 22 9.83 59.89 -1.89
N ALA A 23 9.36 60.43 -3.01
CA ALA A 23 7.98 60.23 -3.50
C ALA A 23 7.70 58.75 -3.81
N HIS A 24 8.66 58.07 -4.45
CA HIS A 24 8.55 56.64 -4.75
C HIS A 24 8.58 55.76 -3.50
N ILE A 25 9.21 56.19 -2.40
CA ILE A 25 9.20 55.45 -1.13
C ILE A 25 7.91 55.69 -0.37
N LEU A 26 7.42 56.94 -0.32
CA LEU A 26 6.23 57.29 0.46
C LEU A 26 4.93 56.72 -0.13
N GLY A 27 4.88 56.48 -1.44
CA GLY A 27 3.71 55.90 -2.13
C GLY A 27 3.59 54.37 -2.08
N LEU A 28 4.55 53.65 -1.49
CA LEU A 28 4.57 52.18 -1.46
C LEU A 28 4.08 51.62 -0.12
N ASN A 29 3.41 50.47 -0.17
CA ASN A 29 3.00 49.70 1.01
C ASN A 29 4.23 49.28 1.83
N ALA A 30 4.07 49.06 3.14
CA ALA A 30 5.16 48.68 4.05
C ALA A 30 5.96 47.46 3.56
N TYR A 31 5.25 46.45 3.03
CA TYR A 31 5.87 45.26 2.44
C TYR A 31 6.69 45.58 1.18
N ASP A 32 6.16 46.43 0.29
CA ASP A 32 6.83 46.80 -0.96
C ASP A 32 8.05 47.68 -0.72
N ARG A 33 7.97 48.58 0.27
CA ARG A 33 9.12 49.38 0.74
C ARG A 33 10.22 48.48 1.28
N HIS A 34 9.87 47.52 2.14
CA HIS A 34 10.83 46.56 2.68
C HIS A 34 11.50 45.75 1.55
N LYS A 35 10.71 45.23 0.61
CA LYS A 35 11.24 44.47 -0.54
C LYS A 35 12.18 45.30 -1.42
N LYS A 36 11.86 46.59 -1.63
CA LYS A 36 12.72 47.52 -2.38
C LYS A 36 14.03 47.79 -1.63
N PHE A 37 13.98 48.09 -0.34
CA PHE A 37 15.19 48.36 0.45
C PHE A 37 16.11 47.16 0.58
N VAL A 38 15.54 45.95 0.76
CA VAL A 38 16.34 44.71 0.77
C VAL A 38 17.03 44.50 -0.57
N LYS A 39 16.33 44.72 -1.70
CA LYS A 39 16.93 44.63 -3.04
C LYS A 39 18.02 45.68 -3.27
N ASP A 40 17.76 46.93 -2.94
CA ASP A 40 18.72 48.04 -3.09
C ASP A 40 19.97 47.74 -2.25
N TYR A 41 19.82 47.30 -1.00
CA TYR A 41 20.94 46.91 -0.14
C TYR A 41 21.79 45.79 -0.74
N VAL A 42 21.15 44.73 -1.24
CA VAL A 42 21.83 43.62 -1.92
C VAL A 42 22.52 44.09 -3.20
N ASN A 43 21.94 45.00 -3.98
CA ASN A 43 22.54 45.51 -5.20
C ASN A 43 23.76 46.42 -4.95
N PHE A 44 23.69 47.28 -3.93
CA PHE A 44 24.77 48.26 -3.65
C PHE A 44 25.92 47.66 -2.86
N TYR A 45 25.65 46.75 -1.93
CA TYR A 45 26.67 46.17 -1.03
C TYR A 45 26.97 44.70 -1.32
N GLY A 46 26.12 43.99 -2.07
CA GLY A 46 26.36 42.63 -2.52
C GLY A 46 27.31 42.57 -3.71
N ARG A 47 28.60 42.83 -3.46
CA ARG A 47 29.68 42.77 -4.47
C ARG A 47 30.04 41.34 -4.93
N GLN A 48 29.26 40.35 -4.54
CA GLN A 48 29.19 39.08 -5.24
C GLN A 48 27.73 38.88 -5.62
N GLU A 49 27.49 38.59 -6.89
CA GLU A 49 26.38 37.70 -7.23
C GLU A 49 26.66 36.43 -6.44
N SER A 50 26.14 36.35 -5.21
CA SER A 50 25.81 35.07 -4.66
C SER A 50 24.84 34.53 -5.69
N SER A 51 25.35 33.68 -6.59
CA SER A 51 24.52 32.74 -7.30
C SER A 51 23.57 32.25 -6.24
N HIS A 52 22.30 32.65 -6.35
CA HIS A 52 21.30 32.23 -5.40
C HIS A 52 21.13 30.77 -5.79
N VAL A 53 22.07 29.93 -5.36
CA VAL A 53 21.99 28.50 -5.44
C VAL A 53 20.78 28.26 -4.59
N LYS A 54 19.65 28.08 -5.26
CA LYS A 54 18.48 27.49 -4.67
C LYS A 54 18.95 26.08 -4.36
N LEU A 55 19.71 25.95 -3.26
CA LEU A 55 19.90 24.66 -2.64
C LEU A 55 18.50 24.11 -2.51
N PRO A 56 18.25 22.86 -2.95
CA PRO A 56 16.95 22.24 -2.80
C PRO A 56 16.57 22.42 -1.33
N VAL A 57 15.62 23.32 -1.06
CA VAL A 57 15.15 23.54 0.30
C VAL A 57 14.39 22.26 0.60
N LYS A 58 15.01 21.37 1.37
CA LYS A 58 14.35 20.16 1.84
C LYS A 58 13.16 20.62 2.69
N THR A 59 11.96 20.36 2.20
CA THR A 59 10.76 20.62 2.98
C THR A 59 10.68 19.55 4.08
N ASP A 60 10.09 19.86 5.23
CA ASP A 60 9.78 18.87 6.26
C ASP A 60 9.05 17.64 5.70
N GLN A 61 8.19 17.85 4.69
CA GLN A 61 7.50 16.77 3.98
C GLN A 61 8.46 15.87 3.17
N ASP A 62 9.47 16.44 2.55
CA ASP A 62 10.47 15.69 1.78
C ASP A 62 11.35 14.88 2.72
N THR A 63 11.78 15.48 3.84
CA THR A 63 12.48 14.79 4.93
C THR A 63 11.67 13.61 5.48
N LEU A 64 10.37 13.79 5.69
CA LEU A 64 9.48 12.72 6.12
C LEU A 64 9.37 11.61 5.07
N ARG A 65 9.29 11.96 3.78
CA ARG A 65 9.21 10.98 2.69
C ARG A 65 10.50 10.18 2.54
N GLU A 66 11.64 10.80 2.71
CA GLU A 66 12.96 10.16 2.65
C GLU A 66 13.19 9.23 3.86
N GLY A 67 12.81 9.66 5.06
CA GLY A 67 13.11 8.95 6.30
C GLY A 67 12.01 8.00 6.80
N TYR A 68 10.82 8.02 6.22
CA TYR A 68 9.71 7.17 6.69
C TYR A 68 10.04 5.70 6.45
N ARG A 69 9.95 4.92 7.54
CA ARG A 69 10.00 3.46 7.50
C ARG A 69 8.68 2.87 7.97
N PHE A 70 8.22 1.80 7.31
CA PHE A 70 6.94 1.15 7.64
C PHE A 70 6.96 0.52 9.04
N ILE A 71 8.09 -0.12 9.38
CA ILE A 71 8.43 -0.58 10.73
C ILE A 71 9.84 -0.06 11.03
N ARG A 72 9.98 0.68 12.13
CA ARG A 72 11.29 1.14 12.62
C ARG A 72 11.94 0.08 13.49
N SER A 73 13.22 -0.21 13.26
CA SER A 73 14.04 -1.00 14.17
C SER A 73 14.69 -0.09 15.22
N GLU A 74 15.15 -0.68 16.32
CA GLU A 74 15.85 0.06 17.39
C GLU A 74 17.14 0.73 16.89
N GLU A 75 17.77 0.18 15.85
CA GLU A 75 18.95 0.72 15.19
C GLU A 75 18.68 2.07 14.51
N ASP A 76 17.49 2.23 13.91
CA ASP A 76 17.09 3.49 13.25
C ASP A 76 16.80 4.63 14.24
N ASP A 77 16.53 4.27 15.49
CA ASP A 77 16.24 5.20 16.56
C ASP A 77 17.52 5.74 17.25
N MET A 78 18.69 5.20 16.91
CA MET A 78 19.98 5.59 17.49
C MET A 78 20.57 6.88 16.89
N ASP A 79 20.15 7.25 15.69
CA ASP A 79 20.70 8.39 15.00
C ASP A 79 20.16 9.73 15.52
N ARG A 80 21.06 10.70 15.75
CA ARG A 80 20.78 11.98 16.42
C ARG A 80 20.34 13.11 15.49
N SER A 81 20.09 12.83 14.20
CA SER A 81 19.73 13.88 13.25
C SER A 81 18.34 14.47 13.59
N TRP A 82 18.17 15.77 13.32
CA TRP A 82 16.88 16.43 13.52
C TRP A 82 15.78 15.78 12.64
N GLU A 83 16.15 15.33 11.44
CA GLU A 83 15.30 14.68 10.45
C GLU A 83 14.69 13.39 11.00
N GLN A 84 15.53 12.53 11.58
CA GLN A 84 15.07 11.27 12.16
C GLN A 84 14.23 11.48 13.43
N ARG A 85 14.51 12.54 14.20
CA ARG A 85 13.66 12.94 15.35
C ARG A 85 12.28 13.41 14.90
N LEU A 86 12.18 14.14 13.79
CA LEU A 86 10.90 14.54 13.20
C LEU A 86 10.11 13.31 12.73
N VAL A 87 10.76 12.41 11.98
CA VAL A 87 10.14 11.16 11.52
C VAL A 87 9.71 10.29 12.70
N LYS A 88 10.50 10.22 13.77
CA LYS A 88 10.16 9.47 14.98
C LYS A 88 8.85 9.96 15.59
N ARG A 89 8.76 11.27 15.84
CA ARG A 89 7.55 11.90 16.38
C ARG A 89 6.33 11.64 15.50
N TYR A 90 6.51 11.64 14.18
CA TYR A 90 5.44 11.29 13.26
C TYR A 90 5.02 9.82 13.42
N TYR A 91 5.99 8.90 13.43
CA TYR A 91 5.75 7.46 13.60
C TYR A 91 5.06 7.10 14.93
N ASP A 92 5.41 7.79 16.02
CA ASP A 92 4.77 7.61 17.33
C ASP A 92 3.31 8.07 17.32
N LYS A 93 2.99 9.06 16.48
CA LYS A 93 1.62 9.55 16.29
C LYS A 93 0.74 8.59 15.47
N LEU A 94 1.34 7.62 14.76
CA LEU A 94 0.59 6.63 13.98
C LEU A 94 0.06 5.51 14.89
N PHE A 95 -1.21 5.17 14.68
CA PHE A 95 -1.84 4.02 15.33
C PHE A 95 -1.60 2.75 14.52
N LYS A 96 -0.90 1.79 15.14
CA LYS A 96 -0.30 0.61 14.48
C LYS A 96 -1.01 -0.73 14.75
N GLU A 97 -2.23 -0.68 15.29
CA GLU A 97 -2.98 -1.91 15.60
C GLU A 97 -3.66 -2.52 14.37
N TYR A 98 -4.28 -1.66 13.55
CA TYR A 98 -5.03 -2.07 12.36
C TYR A 98 -4.61 -1.24 11.16
N CYS A 99 -4.45 -1.89 10.01
CA CYS A 99 -4.13 -1.28 8.73
C CYS A 99 -5.40 -0.94 7.93
N ILE A 100 -5.25 0.05 7.04
CA ILE A 100 -6.20 0.32 5.96
C ILE A 100 -5.64 -0.27 4.67
N ALA A 101 -6.49 -0.96 3.93
CA ALA A 101 -6.19 -1.42 2.58
C ALA A 101 -6.79 -0.51 1.51
N ASP A 102 -6.02 -0.30 0.45
CA ASP A 102 -6.52 0.13 -0.84
C ASP A 102 -6.61 -1.08 -1.76
N MET A 103 -7.84 -1.53 -2.00
CA MET A 103 -8.14 -2.67 -2.85
C MET A 103 -8.49 -2.27 -4.28
N SER A 104 -8.25 -1.03 -4.72
CA SER A 104 -8.66 -0.56 -6.06
C SER A 104 -8.08 -1.42 -7.20
N HIS A 105 -6.88 -1.95 -7.01
CA HIS A 105 -6.18 -2.80 -7.98
C HIS A 105 -6.18 -4.29 -7.60
N TYR A 106 -7.18 -4.76 -6.85
CA TYR A 106 -7.25 -6.17 -6.43
C TYR A 106 -7.23 -7.19 -7.59
N LYS A 107 -7.76 -6.81 -8.77
CA LYS A 107 -7.76 -7.66 -9.97
C LYS A 107 -6.35 -7.95 -10.50
N SER A 108 -5.40 -7.03 -10.32
CA SER A 108 -3.99 -7.25 -10.66
C SER A 108 -3.19 -7.88 -9.51
N GLY A 109 -3.87 -8.25 -8.41
CA GLY A 109 -3.25 -8.81 -7.22
C GLY A 109 -2.44 -7.80 -6.40
N LYS A 110 -2.57 -6.49 -6.70
CA LYS A 110 -1.87 -5.43 -5.99
C LYS A 110 -2.81 -4.82 -4.96
N ILE A 111 -2.44 -4.92 -3.69
CA ILE A 111 -3.17 -4.32 -2.57
C ILE A 111 -2.20 -3.39 -1.85
N GLY A 112 -2.60 -2.12 -1.70
CA GLY A 112 -1.82 -1.15 -0.94
C GLY A 112 -2.24 -1.21 0.53
N LEU A 113 -1.28 -1.23 1.45
CA LEU A 113 -1.54 -1.18 2.89
C LEU A 113 -0.89 0.06 3.48
N ARG A 114 -1.56 0.68 4.45
CA ARG A 114 -1.01 1.78 5.24
C ARG A 114 -1.57 1.79 6.66
N TRP A 115 -0.81 2.39 7.57
CA TRP A 115 -1.27 2.69 8.91
C TRP A 115 -2.38 3.74 8.93
N ARG A 116 -3.18 3.70 10.01
CA ARG A 116 -4.29 4.63 10.22
C ARG A 116 -3.79 5.97 10.71
N THR A 117 -4.48 7.01 10.26
CA THR A 117 -4.29 8.37 10.79
C THR A 117 -5.23 8.62 11.97
N GLU A 118 -4.89 9.58 12.82
CA GLU A 118 -5.69 10.00 13.99
C GLU A 118 -7.18 10.23 13.65
N LYS A 119 -7.46 10.93 12.53
CA LYS A 119 -8.83 11.19 12.05
C LYS A 119 -9.60 9.90 11.71
N GLU A 120 -8.90 8.89 11.19
CA GLU A 120 -9.51 7.61 10.82
C GLU A 120 -9.78 6.73 12.03
N VAL A 121 -8.92 6.81 13.04
CA VAL A 121 -9.13 6.14 14.32
C VAL A 121 -10.34 6.73 15.03
N ILE A 122 -10.46 8.06 15.09
CA ILE A 122 -11.62 8.74 15.70
C ILE A 122 -12.92 8.37 14.97
N SER A 123 -12.88 8.23 13.64
CA SER A 123 -14.06 7.79 12.86
C SER A 123 -14.33 6.28 12.94
N GLY A 124 -13.44 5.49 13.54
CA GLY A 124 -13.59 4.04 13.68
C GLY A 124 -13.27 3.23 12.41
N LYS A 125 -12.62 3.83 11.40
CA LYS A 125 -12.24 3.12 10.18
C LYS A 125 -11.21 2.03 10.46
N GLY A 126 -11.43 0.83 9.91
CA GLY A 126 -10.59 -0.34 10.13
C GLY A 126 -10.80 -1.06 11.46
N GLN A 127 -11.79 -0.65 12.27
CA GLN A 127 -12.18 -1.35 13.50
C GLN A 127 -13.69 -1.58 13.56
N PHE A 128 -14.48 -0.50 13.48
CA PHE A 128 -15.95 -0.54 13.44
C PHE A 128 -16.52 -0.30 12.03
N ILE A 129 -15.67 0.09 11.09
CA ILE A 129 -15.99 0.29 9.68
C ILE A 129 -14.95 -0.48 8.87
N CYS A 130 -15.35 -0.99 7.71
CA CYS A 130 -14.47 -1.71 6.80
C CYS A 130 -13.15 -0.94 6.57
N GLY A 131 -12.02 -1.62 6.69
CA GLY A 131 -10.69 -1.06 6.48
C GLY A 131 -10.32 -0.85 5.02
N ASN A 132 -11.28 -0.91 4.08
CA ASN A 132 -11.01 -0.58 2.68
C ASN A 132 -11.25 0.93 2.49
N LYS A 133 -10.29 1.64 1.89
CA LYS A 133 -10.34 3.09 1.65
C LYS A 133 -11.65 3.55 0.97
N HIS A 134 -12.18 2.72 0.08
CA HIS A 134 -13.38 3.00 -0.73
C HIS A 134 -14.64 2.26 -0.25
N CYS A 135 -14.69 1.84 1.03
CA CYS A 135 -15.83 1.13 1.60
C CYS A 135 -16.16 1.69 2.99
N ASP A 136 -17.44 2.00 3.23
CA ASP A 136 -17.92 2.53 4.52
C ASP A 136 -18.93 1.59 5.21
N VAL A 137 -18.93 0.31 4.83
CA VAL A 137 -19.81 -0.71 5.43
C VAL A 137 -19.38 -1.01 6.87
N LYS A 138 -20.36 -1.12 7.77
CA LYS A 138 -20.18 -1.40 9.20
C LYS A 138 -20.56 -2.83 9.59
N ASP A 139 -21.36 -3.50 8.78
CA ASP A 139 -21.88 -4.84 9.08
C ASP A 139 -20.98 -5.95 8.53
N GLY A 140 -20.94 -7.08 9.24
CA GLY A 140 -20.22 -8.29 8.80
C GLY A 140 -18.71 -8.09 8.69
N LEU A 141 -18.11 -7.43 9.68
CA LEU A 141 -16.68 -7.18 9.76
C LEU A 141 -15.96 -8.42 10.31
N ALA A 142 -14.90 -8.84 9.62
CA ALA A 142 -14.01 -9.89 10.07
C ALA A 142 -12.57 -9.36 10.12
N SER A 143 -11.82 -9.78 11.14
CA SER A 143 -10.40 -9.49 11.29
C SER A 143 -9.55 -10.53 10.56
N TYR A 144 -8.67 -10.07 9.70
CA TYR A 144 -7.73 -10.86 8.93
C TYR A 144 -6.31 -10.48 9.29
N GLU A 145 -5.44 -11.48 9.37
CA GLU A 145 -4.00 -11.28 9.48
C GLU A 145 -3.39 -11.47 8.09
N VAL A 146 -2.78 -10.42 7.57
CA VAL A 146 -2.27 -10.38 6.21
C VAL A 146 -0.75 -10.28 6.27
N ASN A 147 -0.06 -11.19 5.59
CA ASN A 147 1.38 -11.08 5.39
C ASN A 147 1.66 -9.98 4.36
N PHE A 148 2.19 -8.85 4.83
CA PHE A 148 2.58 -7.72 4.02
C PHE A 148 4.07 -7.81 3.69
N SER A 149 4.36 -8.18 2.44
CA SER A 149 5.71 -8.10 1.86
C SER A 149 5.91 -6.75 1.21
N TYR A 150 6.96 -6.03 1.59
CA TYR A 150 7.29 -4.71 1.07
C TYR A 150 8.79 -4.53 0.88
N PHE A 151 9.16 -3.68 -0.08
CA PHE A 151 10.55 -3.37 -0.38
C PHE A 151 10.91 -2.02 0.23
N GLU A 152 11.94 -1.99 1.06
CA GLU A 152 12.38 -0.78 1.76
C GLU A 152 13.90 -0.80 1.89
N ALA A 153 14.56 0.33 1.60
CA ALA A 153 16.01 0.49 1.70
C ALA A 153 16.87 -0.57 0.96
N GLY A 154 16.34 -1.18 -0.11
CA GLY A 154 17.06 -2.22 -0.86
C GLY A 154 16.77 -3.66 -0.41
N GLU A 155 15.98 -3.83 0.64
CA GLU A 155 15.67 -5.13 1.24
C GLU A 155 14.18 -5.46 1.13
N ASN A 156 13.87 -6.75 0.94
CA ASN A 156 12.51 -7.25 1.03
C ASN A 156 12.20 -7.60 2.50
N LYS A 157 11.30 -6.84 3.10
CA LYS A 157 10.80 -7.08 4.46
C LYS A 157 9.40 -7.68 4.42
N GLN A 158 9.07 -8.45 5.45
CA GLN A 158 7.75 -9.03 5.63
C GLN A 158 7.23 -8.70 7.02
N ALA A 159 5.94 -8.37 7.11
CA ALA A 159 5.29 -8.06 8.37
C ALA A 159 3.87 -8.60 8.38
N LEU A 160 3.47 -9.24 9.48
CA LEU A 160 2.10 -9.65 9.69
C LEU A 160 1.30 -8.45 10.22
N VAL A 161 0.32 -8.00 9.45
CA VAL A 161 -0.53 -6.86 9.83
C VAL A 161 -1.98 -7.28 9.98
N LYS A 162 -2.67 -6.67 10.94
CA LYS A 162 -4.10 -6.92 11.19
C LYS A 162 -4.95 -5.96 10.36
N LEU A 163 -5.99 -6.49 9.74
CA LEU A 163 -6.89 -5.76 8.86
C LEU A 163 -8.33 -6.21 9.07
N VAL A 164 -9.25 -5.28 9.28
CA VAL A 164 -10.67 -5.59 9.42
C VAL A 164 -11.40 -5.26 8.13
N THR A 165 -12.12 -6.23 7.54
CA THR A 165 -12.88 -6.03 6.30
C THR A 165 -14.24 -6.67 6.34
N CYS A 166 -15.19 -6.10 5.59
CA CYS A 166 -16.48 -6.74 5.34
C CYS A 166 -16.33 -7.95 4.39
N GLN A 167 -17.35 -8.81 4.37
CA GLN A 167 -17.38 -10.01 3.51
C GLN A 167 -17.01 -9.73 2.04
N ARG A 168 -17.57 -8.67 1.43
CA ARG A 168 -17.27 -8.29 0.04
C ARG A 168 -15.82 -7.88 -0.18
N CYS A 169 -15.17 -7.28 0.81
CA CYS A 169 -13.77 -6.88 0.72
C CYS A 169 -12.82 -8.04 1.06
N SER A 170 -13.26 -8.99 1.88
CA SER A 170 -12.54 -10.25 2.12
C SER A 170 -12.37 -11.06 0.83
N GLU A 171 -13.41 -11.17 0.01
CA GLU A 171 -13.32 -11.82 -1.30
C GLU A 171 -12.31 -11.12 -2.22
N LYS A 172 -12.23 -9.78 -2.18
CA LYS A 172 -11.24 -9.00 -2.93
C LYS A 172 -9.82 -9.23 -2.43
N LEU A 173 -9.64 -9.37 -1.12
CA LEU A 173 -8.34 -9.68 -0.50
C LEU A 173 -7.81 -11.03 -0.99
N HIS A 174 -8.68 -12.04 -1.07
CA HIS A 174 -8.32 -13.39 -1.47
C HIS A 174 -8.49 -13.67 -2.98
N TYR A 175 -8.88 -12.68 -3.77
CA TYR A 175 -9.21 -12.83 -5.20
C TYR A 175 -8.12 -13.57 -5.99
N LYS A 176 -6.85 -13.21 -5.80
CA LYS A 176 -5.73 -13.85 -6.51
C LYS A 176 -5.55 -15.31 -6.11
N ARG A 177 -5.55 -15.62 -4.81
CA ARG A 177 -5.41 -16.99 -4.30
C ARG A 177 -6.57 -17.89 -4.75
N LEU A 178 -7.79 -17.37 -4.73
CA LEU A 178 -8.97 -18.07 -5.22
C LEU A 178 -8.85 -18.38 -6.72
N LYS A 179 -8.44 -17.40 -7.52
CA LYS A 179 -8.26 -17.57 -8.97
C LYS A 179 -7.16 -18.57 -9.32
N GLU A 180 -6.04 -18.56 -8.59
CA GLU A 180 -4.97 -19.54 -8.74
C GLU A 180 -5.44 -20.95 -8.38
N LYS A 181 -6.19 -21.10 -7.28
CA LYS A 181 -6.77 -22.39 -6.88
C LYS A 181 -7.74 -22.95 -7.92
N GLU A 182 -8.65 -22.12 -8.44
CA GLU A 182 -9.58 -22.52 -9.50
C GLU A 182 -8.85 -22.97 -10.77
N GLN A 183 -7.73 -22.35 -11.11
CA GLN A 183 -6.93 -22.72 -12.27
C GLN A 183 -6.23 -24.06 -12.06
N MET A 184 -5.62 -24.27 -10.89
CA MET A 184 -5.02 -25.56 -10.52
C MET A 184 -6.05 -26.70 -10.53
N GLU A 185 -7.27 -26.46 -10.04
CA GLU A 185 -8.34 -27.46 -10.07
C GLU A 185 -8.80 -27.80 -11.50
N LYS A 186 -8.83 -26.81 -12.40
CA LYS A 186 -9.13 -27.03 -13.82
C LYS A 186 -8.04 -27.85 -14.49
N GLU A 187 -6.77 -27.53 -14.24
CA GLU A 187 -5.63 -28.28 -14.77
C GLU A 187 -5.62 -29.73 -14.26
N LYS A 188 -5.86 -29.95 -12.96
CA LYS A 188 -5.98 -31.30 -12.39
C LYS A 188 -7.16 -32.09 -12.98
N LYS A 189 -8.31 -31.45 -13.19
CA LYS A 189 -9.47 -32.07 -13.87
C LYS A 189 -9.15 -32.43 -15.32
N GLU A 190 -8.42 -31.58 -16.03
CA GLU A 190 -7.99 -31.86 -17.41
C GLU A 190 -6.97 -33.01 -17.47
N GLU A 191 -5.99 -33.02 -16.57
CA GLU A 191 -5.01 -34.11 -16.44
C GLU A 191 -5.71 -35.45 -16.18
N ASN A 192 -6.67 -35.48 -15.25
CA ASN A 192 -7.45 -36.69 -14.96
C ASN A 192 -8.25 -37.17 -16.18
N ARG A 193 -8.82 -36.25 -16.98
CA ARG A 193 -9.49 -36.61 -18.24
C ARG A 193 -8.51 -37.18 -19.27
N ARG A 194 -7.31 -36.61 -19.39
CA ARG A 194 -6.26 -37.13 -20.28
C ARG A 194 -5.77 -38.52 -19.85
N LYS A 195 -5.63 -38.79 -18.55
CA LYS A 195 -5.30 -40.12 -18.03
C LYS A 195 -6.39 -41.14 -18.35
N ARG A 196 -7.66 -40.79 -18.10
CA ARG A 196 -8.80 -41.67 -18.40
C ARG A 196 -8.91 -42.02 -19.90
N ASN A 197 -8.62 -41.07 -20.79
CA ASN A 197 -8.61 -41.32 -22.24
C ASN A 197 -7.42 -42.17 -22.72
N ARG A 198 -6.30 -42.21 -21.99
CA ARG A 198 -5.14 -43.06 -22.33
C ARG A 198 -5.29 -44.51 -21.84
N SER A 199 -6.07 -44.72 -20.78
CA SER A 199 -6.31 -46.06 -20.20
C SER A 199 -7.51 -46.79 -20.80
N GLY A 200 -8.21 -46.20 -21.78
CA GLY A 200 -9.40 -46.77 -22.42
C GLY A 200 -9.17 -47.40 -23.80
N ASP A 201 -7.92 -47.52 -24.25
CA ASP A 201 -7.56 -48.06 -25.58
C ASP A 201 -6.78 -49.38 -25.43
N GLY A 202 -7.44 -50.37 -24.84
CA GLY A 202 -6.84 -51.67 -24.60
C GLY A 202 -7.84 -52.65 -23.99
N ASP A 203 -8.71 -53.20 -24.83
CA ASP A 203 -9.03 -54.63 -24.93
C ASP A 203 -10.41 -54.83 -25.59
N ASP A 204 -10.42 -54.87 -26.93
CA ASP A 204 -11.45 -55.56 -27.70
C ASP A 204 -10.79 -56.83 -28.25
N THR A 205 -10.86 -57.92 -27.49
CA THR A 205 -10.62 -59.27 -28.02
C THR A 205 -11.91 -60.08 -27.96
N ASP A 206 -12.40 -60.42 -29.15
CA ASP A 206 -13.54 -61.28 -29.44
C ASP A 206 -13.47 -62.63 -28.72
N SER A 207 -14.56 -63.04 -28.08
CA SER A 207 -14.85 -64.46 -27.85
C SER A 207 -16.36 -64.72 -27.85
N GLU A 208 -16.85 -65.30 -28.95
CA GLU A 208 -18.20 -65.87 -29.05
C GLU A 208 -18.36 -67.12 -28.18
N GLY A 209 -19.50 -67.28 -27.50
CA GLY A 209 -19.79 -68.53 -26.79
C GLY A 209 -21.13 -68.63 -26.03
N SER A 210 -22.23 -68.76 -26.79
CA SER A 210 -23.43 -69.57 -26.45
C SER A 210 -24.33 -69.27 -25.23
N LYS A 211 -25.55 -68.78 -25.55
CA LYS A 211 -26.90 -69.17 -25.07
C LYS A 211 -27.08 -69.67 -23.63
N GLU A 212 -27.97 -69.02 -22.87
CA GLU A 212 -29.32 -69.56 -22.61
C GLU A 212 -30.31 -68.56 -22.03
N ARG A 213 -31.58 -68.80 -22.38
CA ARG A 213 -32.77 -67.97 -22.13
C ARG A 213 -33.21 -68.05 -20.67
N ARG A 214 -33.76 -66.95 -20.14
CA ARG A 214 -35.05 -66.99 -19.44
C ARG A 214 -35.75 -65.63 -19.43
N LYS A 215 -37.05 -65.70 -19.69
CA LYS A 215 -38.00 -64.63 -19.96
C LYS A 215 -38.75 -64.32 -18.67
N GLY A 216 -38.78 -63.06 -18.26
CA GLY A 216 -39.59 -62.58 -17.13
C GLY A 216 -39.75 -61.07 -17.21
N LYS A 217 -40.99 -60.60 -17.29
CA LYS A 217 -41.42 -59.26 -17.66
C LYS A 217 -41.45 -58.28 -16.47
N LYS A 218 -41.15 -57.01 -16.79
CA LYS A 218 -41.80 -55.74 -16.34
C LYS A 218 -41.54 -55.18 -14.92
N ALA A 219 -40.73 -54.12 -14.93
CA ALA A 219 -41.06 -52.70 -14.66
C ALA A 219 -41.34 -52.18 -13.23
N SER A 220 -40.71 -51.01 -13.03
CA SER A 220 -40.97 -49.85 -12.16
C SER A 220 -40.56 -49.86 -10.68
N ILE A 221 -39.45 -49.15 -10.46
CA ILE A 221 -39.32 -47.90 -9.69
C ILE A 221 -39.16 -47.97 -8.15
N SER A 222 -38.07 -47.31 -7.70
CA SER A 222 -37.82 -46.70 -6.37
C SER A 222 -37.86 -47.65 -5.18
N THR A 223 -36.84 -47.79 -4.33
CA THR A 223 -36.21 -46.72 -3.53
C THR A 223 -35.05 -47.35 -2.74
N ARG A 224 -33.92 -46.63 -2.66
CA ARG A 224 -32.89 -46.59 -1.59
C ARG A 224 -32.67 -47.82 -0.70
N GLU A 225 -31.46 -48.37 -0.76
CA GLU A 225 -30.72 -48.83 0.42
C GLU A 225 -29.27 -48.33 0.36
N ASP A 226 -28.87 -47.72 1.47
CA ASP A 226 -27.52 -47.31 1.83
C ASP A 226 -26.55 -48.49 1.78
N ARG A 227 -25.39 -48.29 1.16
CA ARG A 227 -24.15 -48.96 1.55
C ARG A 227 -23.03 -47.94 1.55
N VAL A 228 -22.51 -47.76 2.76
CA VAL A 228 -21.27 -47.09 3.13
C VAL A 228 -20.14 -47.85 2.47
N ASP A 229 -19.28 -47.14 1.74
CA ASP A 229 -17.96 -47.63 1.37
C ASP A 229 -16.95 -46.89 2.25
N ASP A 230 -16.06 -47.70 2.80
CA ASP A 230 -14.94 -47.40 3.66
C ASP A 230 -13.81 -46.68 2.89
N GLU A 231 -12.83 -46.25 3.70
CA GLU A 231 -11.51 -45.68 3.35
C GLU A 231 -11.45 -44.14 3.34
N ASP A 232 -11.02 -43.57 4.48
CA ASP A 232 -9.62 -43.18 4.62
C ASP A 232 -9.21 -43.07 6.11
N ASP A 233 -8.33 -44.00 6.47
CA ASP A 233 -7.63 -44.24 7.73
C ASP A 233 -6.35 -43.39 7.78
N ASP A 234 -6.41 -42.20 8.39
CA ASP A 234 -5.23 -41.33 8.57
C ASP A 234 -5.28 -40.49 9.87
N THR A 235 -6.17 -40.82 10.81
CA THR A 235 -6.30 -40.06 12.08
C THR A 235 -5.60 -40.75 13.25
N ASP A 236 -5.54 -42.08 13.25
CA ASP A 236 -5.07 -42.85 14.41
C ASP A 236 -3.53 -42.91 14.52
N LYS A 237 -2.81 -42.58 13.44
CA LYS A 237 -1.34 -42.56 13.43
C LYS A 237 -0.73 -41.26 13.98
N PHE A 238 -1.52 -40.22 14.19
CA PHE A 238 -1.03 -38.94 14.71
C PHE A 238 -1.09 -38.86 16.24
N GLU A 239 -2.04 -39.55 16.88
CA GLU A 239 -2.17 -39.55 18.34
C GLU A 239 -1.11 -40.41 19.05
N GLU A 240 -0.68 -41.53 18.47
CA GLU A 240 0.40 -42.37 19.01
C GLU A 240 1.77 -41.63 19.01
N TYR A 241 1.96 -40.64 18.14
CA TYR A 241 3.19 -39.84 18.08
C TYR A 241 3.28 -38.76 19.19
N LEU A 242 2.14 -38.33 19.75
CA LEU A 242 2.10 -37.26 20.77
C LEU A 242 2.25 -37.76 22.21
N GLU A 243 1.92 -39.03 22.50
CA GLU A 243 2.06 -39.59 23.85
C GLU A 243 3.49 -39.90 24.28
N GLY A 244 4.48 -39.84 23.37
CA GLY A 244 5.88 -40.15 23.66
C GLY A 244 6.81 -38.95 23.92
N MET A 245 6.31 -37.70 23.83
CA MET A 245 7.19 -36.52 23.74
C MET A 245 7.29 -35.64 24.99
N PHE A 246 6.60 -35.99 26.09
CA PHE A 246 6.69 -35.26 27.36
C PHE A 246 6.96 -36.22 28.54
N PRO A 247 8.18 -36.21 29.11
CA PRO A 247 8.46 -36.75 30.43
C PRO A 247 7.84 -35.91 31.56
#